data_AF-A0A4R4V152-F1
#
_entry.id   AF-A0A4R4V152-F1
#
_cell.length_a   1.000
_cell.length_b   1.000
_cell.length_c   1.000
_cell.angle_alpha   90.00
_cell.angle_beta   90.00
_cell.angle_gamma   90.00
#
_symmetry.space_group_name_H-M   'P 1'
#
loop_
_entity.id
_entity.type
_entity.pdbx_description
1 polymer ?
#
loop_
_entity_poly.entity_id
_entity_poly.type
_entity_poly.pdbx_seq_one_letter_code
_entity_poly.pdbx_strand_id
1 'polypeptide(L)' 'MGVIRGRQGTGLGSAMLRHRLGRADADGLPAYLEASSPRSRALYERHGFEELGEPVRVADSPLLWPMWRRPHR' A
#
# COMPACT_ATOMS: atom_id res chain seq x y z
N MET A 1 -3.09 7.52 2.08
CA MET A 1 -2.41 8.28 1.00
C MET A 1 -3.36 8.42 -0.16
N GLY A 2 -3.39 9.56 -0.84
CA GLY A 2 -4.32 9.78 -1.95
C GLY A 2 -3.75 10.70 -3.03
N VAL A 3 -4.19 10.49 -4.27
CA VAL A 3 -3.91 11.36 -5.41
C VAL A 3 -5.25 11.84 -5.95
N ILE A 4 -5.38 13.15 -6.17
CA ILE A 4 -6.59 13.77 -6.72
C ILE A 4 -6.96 13.11 -8.07
N ARG A 5 -8.26 12.92 -8.33
CA ARG A 5 -8.76 12.11 -9.46
C ARG A 5 -8.10 12.45 -10.81
N GLY A 6 -8.01 13.73 -11.15
CA GLY A 6 -7.40 14.20 -12.41
C GLY A 6 -5.89 13.97 -12.56
N ARG A 7 -5.21 13.43 -11.53
CA ARG A 7 -3.78 13.14 -11.55
C ARG A 7 -3.46 11.67 -11.26
N GLN A 8 -4.48 10.82 -11.14
CA GLN A 8 -4.27 9.38 -10.96
C GLN A 8 -3.65 8.76 -12.22
N GLY A 9 -2.91 7.67 -12.06
CA GLY A 9 -2.23 7.01 -13.18
C GLY A 9 -0.93 7.68 -13.65
N THR A 10 -0.57 8.84 -13.09
CA THR A 10 0.67 9.58 -13.45
C THR A 10 1.91 9.17 -12.64
N GLY A 11 1.83 8.07 -11.89
CA GLY A 11 2.94 7.58 -11.06
C GLY A 11 3.16 8.33 -9.72
N LEU A 12 2.42 9.42 -9.44
CA LEU A 12 2.55 10.17 -8.19
C LEU A 12 2.36 9.31 -6.93
N GLY A 13 1.36 8.42 -6.93
CA GLY A 13 1.14 7.50 -5.80
C GLY A 13 2.32 6.58 -5.55
N SER A 14 2.91 6.02 -6.61
CA SER A 14 4.12 5.20 -6.53
C SER A 14 5.33 6.00 -6.06
N ALA A 15 5.47 7.25 -6.51
CA ALA A 15 6.56 8.12 -6.08
C ALA A 15 6.49 8.42 -4.57
N MET A 16 5.30 8.76 -4.08
CA MET A 16 5.06 9.01 -2.65
C MET A 16 5.28 7.74 -1.82
N LEU A 17 4.83 6.59 -2.30
CA LEU A 17 5.00 5.31 -1.61
C LEU A 17 6.48 4.93 -1.53
N ARG A 18 7.22 4.99 -2.64
CA ARG A 18 8.67 4.73 -2.68
C ARG A 18 9.45 5.61 -1.70
N HIS A 19 9.12 6.90 -1.62
CA HIS A 19 9.77 7.81 -0.67
C HIS A 19 9.55 7.37 0.79
N ARG A 20 8.31 7.01 1.15
CA ARG A 20 8.00 6.54 2.51
C ARG A 20 8.63 5.19 2.84
N LEU A 21 8.60 4.25 1.89
CA LEU A 21 9.22 2.94 2.06
C LEU A 21 10.74 3.05 2.18
N GLY A 22 11.39 3.91 1.39
CA GLY A 22 12.84 4.12 1.50
C GLY A 22 13.27 4.62 2.89
N ARG A 23 12.43 5.42 3.55
CA ARG A 23 12.66 5.79 4.96
C ARG A 23 12.47 4.61 5.91
N ALA A 24 11.37 3.87 5.77
CA ALA A 24 11.10 2.70 6.60
C ALA A 24 12.21 1.65 6.46
N ASP A 25 12.69 1.43 5.23
CA ASP A 25 13.81 0.55 4.91
C ASP A 25 15.11 1.02 5.60
N ALA A 26 15.43 2.31 5.51
CA ALA A 26 16.60 2.90 6.19
C ALA A 26 16.55 2.74 7.71
N ASP A 27 15.35 2.83 8.29
CA ASP A 27 15.12 2.65 9.73
C ASP A 27 14.98 1.16 10.13
N GLY A 28 15.03 0.23 9.16
CA GLY A 28 14.84 -1.22 9.41
C GLY A 28 13.44 -1.58 9.87
N LEU A 29 12.44 -0.76 9.55
CA LEU A 29 11.06 -0.89 10.00
C LEU A 29 10.16 -1.55 8.94
N PRO A 30 9.30 -2.50 9.35
CA PRO A 30 8.27 -3.01 8.45
C PRO A 30 7.16 -1.97 8.22
N ALA A 31 6.35 -2.21 7.18
CA ALA A 31 5.20 -1.38 6.86
C ALA A 31 3.91 -2.21 6.79
N TYR A 32 2.84 -1.68 7.40
CA TYR A 32 1.48 -2.21 7.31
C TYR A 32 0.58 -1.22 6.59
N LEU A 33 -0.38 -1.74 5.81
CA LEU A 33 -1.47 -0.96 5.23
C LEU A 33 -2.68 -1.82 4.95
N GLU A 34 -3.78 -1.17 4.59
CA GLU A 34 -4.99 -1.81 4.08
C GLU A 34 -5.30 -1.28 2.68
N ALA A 35 -5.32 -2.16 1.68
CA ALA A 35 -5.81 -1.79 0.37
C ALA A 35 -7.34 -1.78 0.38
N SER A 36 -7.97 -0.79 -0.25
CA SER A 36 -9.44 -0.68 -0.33
C SER A 36 -10.01 -0.90 -1.73
N SER A 37 -9.18 -1.36 -2.67
CA SER A 37 -9.60 -1.72 -4.03
C SER A 37 -8.61 -2.70 -4.66
N PRO A 38 -9.01 -3.51 -5.67
CA PRO A 38 -8.08 -4.36 -6.41
C PRO A 38 -6.93 -3.58 -7.07
N ARG A 39 -7.20 -2.35 -7.51
CA ARG A 39 -6.18 -1.47 -8.12
C ARG A 39 -5.12 -1.04 -7.11
N SER A 40 -5.52 -0.66 -5.90
CA SER A 40 -4.57 -0.28 -4.85
C SER A 40 -3.83 -1.48 -4.30
N ARG A 41 -4.50 -2.64 -4.17
CA ARG A 41 -3.85 -3.92 -3.84
C ARG A 41 -2.71 -4.24 -4.81
N ALA A 42 -3.00 -4.28 -6.11
CA ALA A 42 -1.98 -4.55 -7.13
C ALA A 42 -0.86 -3.50 -7.13
N LEU A 43 -1.16 -2.24 -6.78
CA LEU A 43 -0.12 -1.23 -6.58
C LEU A 43 0.81 -1.60 -5.43
N TYR A 44 0.28 -1.94 -4.26
CA TYR A 44 1.08 -2.26 -3.09
C TYR A 44 1.87 -3.57 -3.28
N GLU A 45 1.31 -4.58 -3.94
CA GLU A 45 2.01 -5.83 -4.30
C GLU A 45 3.29 -5.54 -5.10
N ARG A 46 3.24 -4.65 -6.10
CA ARG A 46 4.42 -4.22 -6.88
C ARG A 46 5.48 -3.49 -6.04
N HIS A 47 5.14 -3.02 -4.85
CA HIS A 47 6.05 -2.37 -3.92
C HIS A 47 6.56 -3.31 -2.82
N GLY A 48 6.30 -4.62 -2.93
CA GLY A 48 6.80 -5.65 -2.00
C GLY A 48 5.89 -5.88 -0.80
N PHE A 49 4.63 -5.45 -0.86
CA PHE A 49 3.63 -5.84 0.13
C PHE A 49 3.04 -7.20 -0.22
N GLU A 50 2.81 -8.00 0.80
CA GLU A 50 2.14 -9.30 0.74
C GLU A 50 0.84 -9.23 1.54
N GLU A 51 -0.18 -10.00 1.15
CA GLU A 51 -1.43 -10.06 1.89
C GLU A 51 -1.23 -10.69 3.26
N LEU A 52 -1.81 -10.08 4.29
CA LEU A 52 -1.78 -10.56 5.65
C LEU A 52 -3.15 -11.13 6.03
N GLY A 53 -3.37 -12.39 5.65
CA GLY A 53 -4.61 -13.10 5.92
C GLY A 53 -5.75 -12.72 4.97
N GLU A 54 -6.96 -13.05 5.38
CA GLU A 54 -8.16 -12.85 4.57
C GLU A 54 -8.60 -11.37 4.53
N PRO A 55 -9.21 -10.92 3.42
CA PRO A 55 -9.73 -9.57 3.34
C PRO A 55 -10.86 -9.34 4.35
N VAL A 56 -10.85 -8.20 5.00
CA VAL A 56 -11.82 -7.84 6.03
C VAL A 56 -12.81 -6.79 5.53
N ARG A 57 -14.04 -6.83 6.02
CA ARG A 57 -15.04 -5.79 5.79
C ARG A 57 -15.40 -5.16 7.13
N VAL A 58 -15.26 -3.83 7.21
CA VAL A 58 -15.59 -3.08 8.42
C VAL A 58 -16.85 -2.29 8.15
N ALA A 59 -17.97 -2.69 8.77
CA ALA A 59 -19.30 -2.14 8.49
C ALA A 59 -19.58 -2.11 6.96
N ASP A 60 -19.99 -0.96 6.43
CA ASP A 60 -20.32 -0.79 5.00
C ASP A 60 -19.10 -0.38 4.14
N SER A 61 -17.87 -0.61 4.61
CA SER A 61 -16.67 -0.29 3.84
C SER A 61 -16.54 -1.19 2.60
N PRO A 62 -15.80 -0.74 1.57
CA PRO A 62 -15.19 -1.65 0.61
C PRO A 62 -14.40 -2.74 1.33
N LEU A 63 -14.19 -3.86 0.65
CA LEU A 63 -13.31 -4.90 1.15
C LEU A 63 -11.90 -4.31 1.37
N LEU A 64 -11.34 -4.57 2.54
CA LEU A 64 -10.01 -4.15 2.92
C LEU A 64 -9.09 -5.37 2.87
N TRP A 65 -7.97 -5.26 2.17
CA TRP A 65 -6.93 -6.26 2.15
C TRP A 65 -5.82 -5.81 3.09
N PRO A 66 -5.66 -6.41 4.28
CA PRO A 66 -4.52 -6.15 5.15
C PRO A 66 -3.26 -6.60 4.41
N MET A 67 -2.22 -5.77 4.41
CA MET A 67 -0.97 -6.09 3.75
C MET A 67 0.23 -5.71 4.58
N TRP A 68 1.26 -6.55 4.51
CA TRP A 68 2.50 -6.42 5.25
C TRP A 68 3.69 -6.38 4.30
N ARG A 69 4.66 -5.53 4.60
CA ARG A 69 5.94 -5.48 3.90
C ARG A 69 7.08 -5.51 4.91
N ARG A 70 8.02 -6.43 4.72
CA ARG A 70 9.29 -6.44 5.45
C ARG A 70 10.21 -5.33 4.93
N PRO A 71 11.08 -4.74 5.77
CA PRO A 71 12.06 -3.77 5.29
C PRO A 71 13.01 -4.45 4.29
N HIS A 72 13.33 -3.74 3.21
CA HIS A 72 14.36 -4.16 2.27
C HIS A 72 15.69 -3.52 2.70
N ARG A 73 16.77 -4.29 2.75
CA ARG A 73 18.13 -3.77 3.00
C ARG A 73 18.74 -3.17 1.73
#